data_AF-A0A844N025-F1
#
_entry.id   AF-A0A844N025-F1
#
_cell.length_a   1.000
_cell.length_b   1.000
_cell.length_c   1.000
_cell.angle_alpha   90.00
_cell.angle_beta   90.00
_cell.angle_gamma   90.00
#
_symmetry.space_group_name_H-M   'P 1'
#
loop_
_entity.id
_entity.type
_entity.pdbx_description
1 polymer ?
#
loop_
_entity_poly.entity_id
_entity_poly.type
_entity_poly.pdbx_seq_one_letter_code
_entity_poly.pdbx_strand_id
1 'polypeptide(L)' 'MSKNTLIKTILLMAANPRNTSQLRLDEEVREIEEGLRRASKREQFKLKQRWAVRSHGPPPVQYLQLTRS' A
#
# COMPACT_ATOMS: atom_id res chain seq x y z
N MET A 1 2.42 -4.04 -34.20
CA MET A 1 1.41 -4.31 -33.14
C MET A 1 1.79 -3.61 -31.85
N SER A 2 1.09 -2.55 -31.46
CA SER A 2 1.21 -1.99 -30.10
C SER A 2 0.50 -2.93 -29.12
N LYS A 3 1.27 -3.61 -28.26
CA LYS A 3 0.67 -4.35 -27.13
C LYS A 3 0.04 -3.32 -26.20
N ASN A 4 -1.29 -3.24 -26.20
CA ASN A 4 -2.04 -2.52 -25.18
C ASN A 4 -1.73 -3.18 -23.83
N THR A 5 -0.78 -2.63 -23.09
CA THR A 5 -0.29 -3.22 -21.86
C THR A 5 -1.21 -2.79 -20.74
N LEU A 6 -2.13 -3.67 -20.35
CA LEU A 6 -3.01 -3.44 -19.21
C LEU A 6 -2.16 -3.30 -17.94
N ILE A 7 -2.21 -2.12 -17.32
CA ILE A 7 -1.55 -1.86 -16.04
C ILE A 7 -2.26 -2.69 -14.96
N LYS A 8 -1.51 -3.54 -14.27
CA LYS A 8 -2.02 -4.38 -13.18
C LYS A 8 -2.05 -3.57 -11.88
N THR A 9 -3.19 -3.54 -11.21
CA THR A 9 -3.28 -2.89 -9.90
C THR A 9 -3.06 -3.93 -8.79
N ILE A 10 -2.11 -3.65 -7.90
CA ILE A 10 -1.87 -4.43 -6.67
C ILE A 10 -2.53 -3.65 -5.53
N LEU A 11 -3.45 -4.29 -4.81
CA LEU A 11 -4.09 -3.73 -3.63
C LEU A 11 -3.46 -4.36 -2.38
N LEU A 12 -2.79 -3.53 -1.57
CA LEU A 12 -2.23 -3.94 -0.30
C LEU A 12 -3.18 -3.51 0.82
N MET A 13 -3.62 -4.49 1.62
CA MET A 13 -4.52 -4.30 2.76
C MET A 13 -3.83 -4.79 4.02
N ALA A 14 -3.77 -3.93 5.03
CA ALA A 14 -3.12 -4.25 6.30
C ALA A 14 -3.97 -3.81 7.50
N ALA A 15 -3.91 -4.60 8.57
CA ALA A 15 -4.62 -4.37 9.82
C ALA A 15 -3.64 -4.45 11.01
N ASN A 16 -3.71 -3.48 11.91
CA ASN A 16 -2.98 -3.47 13.18
C ASN A 16 -4.00 -3.48 14.33
N PRO A 17 -4.42 -4.67 14.82
CA PRO A 17 -5.36 -4.78 15.92
C PRO A 17 -4.83 -4.07 17.17
N ARG A 18 -5.73 -3.46 17.97
CA ARG A 18 -5.32 -2.68 19.16
C ARG A 18 -4.75 -3.52 20.29
N ASN A 19 -5.01 -4.83 20.28
CA ASN A 19 -4.63 -5.76 21.33
C ASN A 19 -3.49 -6.69 20.92
N THR A 20 -2.79 -6.36 19.82
CA THR A 20 -1.58 -7.07 19.39
C THR A 20 -0.37 -6.17 19.59
N SER A 21 0.80 -6.78 19.75
CA SER A 21 2.07 -6.06 19.64
C SER A 21 2.09 -5.24 18.34
N GLN A 22 2.55 -3.99 18.43
CA GLN A 22 2.57 -3.08 17.30
C GLN A 22 3.35 -3.71 16.14
N LEU A 23 2.67 -3.95 15.02
CA LEU A 23 3.29 -4.45 13.80
C LEU A 23 3.99 -3.30 13.06
N ARG A 24 5.17 -3.57 12.51
CA ARG A 24 5.97 -2.61 11.71
C ARG A 24 5.50 -2.59 10.25
N LEU A 25 4.18 -2.59 10.04
CA LEU A 25 3.57 -2.71 8.70
C LEU A 25 4.04 -1.58 7.77
N ASP A 26 4.29 -0.39 8.30
CA ASP A 26 4.80 0.74 7.52
C ASP A 26 6.16 0.42 6.86
N GLU A 27 7.00 -0.39 7.52
CA GLU A 27 8.30 -0.81 6.98
C GLU A 27 8.12 -1.87 5.89
N GLU A 28 7.29 -2.89 6.14
CA GLU A 28 6.99 -3.92 5.13
C GLU A 28 6.40 -3.32 3.85
N VAL A 29 5.48 -2.35 4.00
CA VAL A 29 4.89 -1.64 2.86
C VAL A 29 5.95 -0.84 2.09
N ARG A 30 6.85 -0.15 2.80
CA ARG A 30 7.96 0.58 2.18
C ARG A 30 8.91 -0.36 1.42
N GLU A 31 9.20 -1.54 1.96
CA GLU A 31 10.04 -2.53 1.29
C GLU A 31 9.41 -3.05 0.00
N ILE A 32 8.09 -3.29 0.00
CA ILE A 32 7.33 -3.68 -1.18
C ILE A 32 7.37 -2.59 -2.25
N GLU A 33 7.22 -1.32 -1.87
CA GLU A 33 7.32 -0.18 -2.78
C GLU A 33 8.71 -0.09 -3.43
N GLU A 34 9.78 -0.20 -2.65
CA GLU A 34 11.15 -0.19 -3.17
C GLU A 34 11.47 -1.40 -4.05
N GLY A 35 10.88 -2.56 -3.74
CA GLY A 35 10.95 -3.75 -4.60
C GLY A 35 10.29 -3.51 -5.96
N LEU A 36 9.07 -2.97 -5.96
CA LEU A 36 8.33 -2.65 -7.19
C LEU A 36 9.03 -1.55 -8.01
N ARG A 37 9.64 -0.56 -7.35
CA ARG A 37 10.39 0.52 -8.02
C ARG A 37 11.62 0.00 -8.76
N ARG A 38 12.30 -1.00 -8.20
CA ARG A 38 13.49 -1.64 -8.79
C ARG A 38 13.16 -2.68 -9.87
N ALA A 39 11.91 -3.14 -9.96
CA ALA A 39 11.52 -4.16 -10.92
C ALA A 39 11.62 -3.65 -12.37
N SER A 40 12.16 -4.47 -13.28
CA SER A 40 12.32 -4.13 -14.70
C SER A 40 11.00 -3.83 -15.44
N LYS A 41 9.86 -4.18 -14.85
CA LYS A 41 8.50 -3.96 -15.39
C LYS A 41 7.65 -3.07 -14.49
N ARG A 42 8.26 -2.21 -13.66
CA ARG A 42 7.56 -1.31 -12.72
C ARG A 42 6.36 -0.58 -13.34
N GLU A 43 6.47 -0.21 -14.62
CA GLU A 43 5.47 0.57 -15.36
C GLU A 43 4.21 -0.24 -15.69
N GLN A 44 4.25 -1.57 -15.51
CA GLN A 44 3.11 -2.46 -15.66
C GLN A 44 2.30 -2.60 -14.37
N PHE A 45 2.75 -2.00 -13.26
CA PHE A 45 2.13 -2.18 -11.95
C PHE A 45 1.76 -0.84 -11.31
N LYS A 46 0.60 -0.82 -10.67
CA LYS A 46 0.14 0.29 -9.82
C LYS A 46 -0.13 -0.26 -8.43
N LEU A 47 0.59 0.22 -7.42
CA LEU A 47 0.32 -0.13 -6.03
C LEU A 47 -0.77 0.81 -5.48
N LYS A 48 -1.78 0.24 -4.83
CA LYS A 48 -2.75 0.96 -4.00
C LYS A 48 -2.67 0.39 -2.59
N GLN A 49 -2.44 1.27 -1.62
CA GLN A 49 -2.45 0.91 -0.21
C GLN A 49 -3.80 1.29 0.40
N ARG A 50 -4.39 0.37 1.16
CA ARG A 50 -5.56 0.63 2.00
C ARG A 50 -5.28 0.14 3.40
N TRP A 51 -5.01 1.11 4.26
CA TRP A 51 -4.90 0.92 5.69
C TRP A 51 -6.30 0.81 6.30
N ALA A 52 -6.43 -0.06 7.30
CA ALA A 52 -7.59 -0.25 8.14
C ALA A 52 -8.64 -1.26 7.67
N VAL A 53 -8.46 -2.49 8.15
CA VAL A 53 -9.57 -3.38 8.49
C VAL A 53 -9.57 -3.51 10.03
N ARG A 54 -10.43 -2.73 10.71
CA ARG A 54 -10.77 -3.00 12.11
C ARG A 54 -11.92 -4.00 12.09
N SER A 55 -11.79 -5.13 12.78
CA SER A 55 -12.92 -6.07 12.98
C SER A 55 -14.04 -5.46 13.82
N HIS A 56 -13.73 -4.43 14.65
CA HIS A 56 -14.70 -3.70 15.45
C HIS A 56 -14.16 -2.28 15.74
N GLY A 57 -14.71 -1.24 15.10
CA GLY A 57 -14.43 0.16 15.46
C GLY A 57 -14.21 1.10 14.25
N PRO A 58 -14.39 2.42 14.44
CA PRO A 58 -14.36 3.38 13.34
C PRO A 58 -12.98 3.44 12.68
N PRO A 59 -12.92 3.64 11.34
CA PRO A 59 -11.67 3.71 10.61
C PRO A 59 -10.80 4.86 11.16
N PRO A 60 -9.47 4.68 11.25
CA PRO A 60 -8.57 5.78 11.57
C PRO A 60 -8.76 6.89 10.52
N VAL A 61 -8.90 8.13 11.00
CA VAL A 61 -8.93 9.32 10.16
C VAL A 61 -7.64 9.30 9.34
N GLN A 62 -7.77 9.17 8.02
CA GLN A 62 -6.64 9.18 7.10
C GLN A 62 -5.95 10.53 7.27
N TYR A 63 -4.84 10.57 8.00
CA TYR A 63 -3.96 11.73 7.94
C TYR A 63 -3.45 11.79 6.51
N LEU A 64 -4.05 12.70 5.77
CA LEU A 64 -3.57 13.20 4.50
C LEU A 64 -2.08 13.50 4.66
N GLN A 65 -1.23 12.70 4.02
CA GLN A 65 0.05 13.20 3.54
C GLN A 65 -0.26 14.18 2.41
N LEU A 66 -0.77 15.35 2.80
CA LEU A 66 -0.62 16.57 2.02
C LEU A 66 0.87 16.90 2.11
N THR A 67 1.52 16.72 0.97
CA THR A 67 2.80 17.33 0.61
C THR A 67 2.89 18.72 1.22
N ARG A 68 3.75 18.89 2.24
CA ARG A 68 4.29 20.22 2.50
C ARG A 68 5.22 20.56 1.33
N SER A 69 4.92 21.74 0.78
CA SER A 69 5.56 22.45 -0.33
C SER A 69 7.08 22.44 -0.30
#